data_AF-A0A6L5F3S2-F1
#
_entry.id   AF-A0A6L5F3S2-F1
#
_cell.length_a   1.000
_cell.length_b   1.000
_cell.length_c   1.000
_cell.angle_alpha   90.00
_cell.angle_beta   90.00
_cell.angle_gamma   90.00
#
_symmetry.space_group_name_H-M   'P 1'
#
loop_
_entity.id
_entity.type
_entity.pdbx_description
1 polymer ?
#
loop_
_entity_poly.entity_id
_entity_poly.type
_entity_poly.pdbx_seq_one_letter_code
_entity_poly.pdbx_strand_id
1 'polypeptide(L)'
;MKPFALLLLGVLNIGKLPVIGDGDKYQAVFADAAGLQVGEAVTLAGIKVGKVDEIELEGAQVVVSFFAKGADLPDATRASIEIKTLLGQHHLALTP
;
A
#
# COMPACT_ATOMS: atom_id res chain seq x y z
N MET A 1 -36.52 6.61 3.15
CA MET A 1 -35.49 7.68 3.27
C MET A 1 -34.10 7.15 3.70
N LYS A 2 -33.65 6.00 3.18
CA LYS A 2 -32.32 5.43 3.49
C LYS A 2 -31.44 5.04 2.29
N PRO A 3 -31.94 4.82 1.04
CA PRO A 3 -31.03 4.45 -0.05
C PRO A 3 -30.26 5.67 -0.57
N PHE A 4 -30.88 6.85 -0.56
CA PHE A 4 -30.23 8.09 -1.01
C PHE A 4 -29.10 8.54 -0.08
N ALA A 5 -29.26 8.33 1.23
CA ALA A 5 -28.20 8.59 2.20
C ALA A 5 -27.02 7.63 2.01
N LEU A 6 -27.29 6.34 1.74
CA LEU A 6 -26.25 5.35 1.45
C LEU A 6 -25.49 5.67 0.15
N LEU A 7 -26.23 6.05 -0.90
CA LEU A 7 -25.65 6.48 -2.18
C LEU A 7 -24.80 7.75 -2.01
N LEU A 8 -25.31 8.76 -1.30
CA LEU A 8 -24.59 10.01 -1.07
C LEU A 8 -23.31 9.78 -0.23
N LEU A 9 -23.37 8.93 0.79
CA LEU A 9 -22.20 8.53 1.56
C LEU A 9 -21.20 7.75 0.72
N GLY A 10 -21.67 6.90 -0.19
CA GLY A 10 -20.81 6.18 -1.16
C GLY A 10 -20.10 7.13 -2.11
N VAL A 11 -20.80 8.13 -2.68
CA VAL A 11 -20.22 9.10 -3.62
C VAL A 11 -19.17 9.98 -2.93
N LEU A 12 -19.43 10.43 -1.70
CA LEU A 12 -18.48 11.25 -0.93
C LEU A 12 -17.23 10.48 -0.48
N ASN A 13 -17.29 9.15 -0.43
CA ASN A 13 -16.18 8.29 0.00
C ASN A 13 -15.62 7.42 -1.13
N ILE A 14 -15.85 7.79 -2.40
CA ILE A 14 -15.44 6.99 -3.56
C ILE A 14 -13.94 6.65 -3.58
N GLY A 15 -13.08 7.57 -3.10
CA GLY A 15 -11.63 7.34 -2.97
C GLY A 15 -11.19 6.50 -1.76
N LYS A 16 -12.13 6.11 -0.88
CA LYS A 16 -11.92 5.19 0.25
C LYS A 16 -12.55 3.82 0.00
N LEU A 17 -13.13 3.59 -1.18
CA LEU A 17 -13.70 2.29 -1.53
C LEU A 17 -12.55 1.33 -1.88
N PRO A 18 -12.40 0.21 -1.15
CA PRO A 18 -11.26 -0.71 -1.34
C PRO A 18 -11.23 -1.40 -2.72
N VAL A 19 -12.25 -1.19 -3.55
CA VAL A 19 -12.44 -1.86 -4.85
C VAL A 19 -12.14 -0.93 -6.04
N ILE A 20 -12.04 0.39 -5.84
CA ILE A 20 -11.98 1.36 -6.95
C ILE A 20 -10.71 2.22 -6.84
N GLY A 21 -9.71 1.90 -7.67
CA GLY A 21 -8.68 2.87 -8.07
C GLY A 21 -7.26 2.63 -7.57
N ASP A 22 -7.03 1.74 -6.61
CA ASP A 22 -5.70 1.59 -5.99
C ASP A 22 -4.73 0.66 -6.77
N GLY A 23 -5.23 -0.14 -7.71
CA GLY A 23 -4.43 -1.11 -8.47
C GLY A 23 -4.61 -2.54 -7.97
N ASP A 24 -3.68 -3.42 -8.33
CA ASP A 24 -3.66 -4.80 -7.84
C ASP A 24 -3.11 -4.84 -6.42
N LYS A 25 -3.66 -5.74 -5.58
CA LYS A 25 -3.24 -5.93 -4.19
C LYS A 25 -2.14 -6.98 -4.12
N TYR A 26 -1.04 -6.65 -3.45
CA TYR A 26 0.13 -7.50 -3.23
C TYR A 26 0.45 -7.59 -1.74
N GLN A 27 1.25 -8.59 -1.39
CA GLN A 27 1.78 -8.78 -0.04
C GLN A 27 3.29 -8.98 -0.08
N ALA A 28 3.97 -8.40 0.89
CA ALA A 28 5.39 -8.62 1.14
C ALA A 28 5.61 -8.95 2.62
N VAL A 29 6.53 -9.87 2.88
CA VAL A 29 6.80 -10.39 4.22
C VAL A 29 8.17 -9.90 4.69
N PHE A 30 8.20 -9.33 5.89
CA PHE A 30 9.40 -8.75 6.50
C PHE A 30 9.63 -9.32 7.91
N ALA A 31 10.87 -9.21 8.38
CA ALA A 31 11.18 -9.49 9.78
C ALA A 31 10.73 -8.37 10.73
N ASP A 32 10.64 -7.13 10.22
CA ASP A 32 10.25 -5.93 10.97
C ASP A 32 9.59 -4.92 9.99
N ALA A 33 8.67 -4.10 10.48
CA ALA A 33 8.06 -2.99 9.73
C ALA A 33 9.01 -1.81 9.55
N ALA A 34 10.11 -1.72 10.30
CA ALA A 34 11.13 -0.67 10.22
C ALA A 34 10.57 0.76 10.22
N GLY A 35 9.45 1.00 10.91
CA GLY A 35 8.79 2.31 10.97
C GLY A 35 7.88 2.65 9.78
N LEU A 36 7.65 1.73 8.85
CA LEU A 36 6.67 1.85 7.77
C LEU A 36 5.26 2.04 8.33
N GLN A 37 4.47 2.90 7.69
CA GLN A 37 3.10 3.21 8.10
C GLN A 37 2.08 2.98 6.98
N VAL A 38 0.85 2.65 7.38
CA VAL A 38 -0.29 2.59 6.46
C VAL A 38 -0.47 3.94 5.77
N GLY A 39 -0.68 3.91 4.45
CA GLY A 39 -0.80 5.09 3.60
C GLY A 39 0.53 5.62 3.05
N GLU A 40 1.68 5.11 3.50
CA GLU A 40 2.97 5.45 2.89
C GLU A 40 3.06 4.97 1.44
N ALA A 41 3.93 5.63 0.67
CA ALA A 41 4.02 5.40 -0.75
C ALA A 41 4.63 4.02 -1.06
N VAL A 42 4.10 3.37 -2.08
CA VAL A 42 4.79 2.26 -2.75
C VAL A 42 5.44 2.81 -4.01
N THR A 43 6.72 2.53 -4.21
CA THR A 43 7.49 3.09 -5.31
C THR A 43 8.20 2.03 -6.12
N LEU A 44 8.22 2.19 -7.44
CA LEU A 44 9.05 1.40 -8.36
C LEU A 44 10.04 2.36 -9.02
N ALA A 45 11.34 2.08 -8.92
CA ALA A 45 12.40 2.96 -9.41
C ALA A 45 12.23 4.44 -8.92
N GLY A 46 11.77 4.62 -7.68
CA GLY A 46 11.54 5.94 -7.06
C GLY A 46 10.22 6.63 -7.46
N ILE A 47 9.45 6.08 -8.41
CA ILE A 47 8.16 6.62 -8.83
C ILE A 47 7.04 5.98 -8.01
N LYS A 48 6.13 6.81 -7.46
CA LYS A 48 4.95 6.31 -6.74
C LYS A 48 4.04 5.54 -7.68
N VAL A 49 3.86 4.25 -7.40
CA VAL A 49 2.94 3.35 -8.12
C VAL A 49 1.77 2.91 -7.26
N GLY A 50 1.79 3.23 -5.97
CA GLY A 50 0.81 2.68 -5.04
C GLY A 50 0.88 3.23 -3.61
N LYS A 51 0.25 2.50 -2.70
CA LYS A 51 0.21 2.83 -1.26
C LYS A 51 0.16 1.58 -0.39
N VAL A 52 0.74 1.67 0.80
CA VAL A 52 0.59 0.66 1.85
C VAL A 52 -0.84 0.68 2.35
N ASP A 53 -1.48 -0.48 2.36
CA ASP A 53 -2.87 -0.66 2.78
C ASP A 53 -2.97 -1.10 4.23
N GLU A 54 -2.15 -2.08 4.61
CA GLU A 54 -2.25 -2.75 5.90
C GLU A 54 -0.91 -3.36 6.31
N ILE A 55 -0.65 -3.37 7.62
CA ILE A 55 0.55 -3.95 8.22
C ILE A 55 0.11 -4.79 9.41
N GLU A 56 0.35 -6.09 9.34
CA GLU A 56 -0.05 -7.06 10.36
C GLU A 56 1.14 -7.87 10.86
N LEU A 57 1.09 -8.29 12.13
CA LEU A 57 2.05 -9.22 12.69
C LEU A 57 1.47 -10.64 12.64
N GLU A 58 2.04 -11.49 11.80
CA GLU A 58 1.70 -12.90 11.71
C GLU A 58 2.82 -13.73 12.36
N GLY A 59 2.62 -14.08 13.63
CA GLY A 59 3.61 -14.81 14.41
C GLY A 59 4.88 -14.00 14.66
N ALA A 60 5.96 -14.34 13.96
CA ALA A 60 7.26 -13.66 14.06
C ALA A 60 7.62 -12.85 12.80
N GLN A 61 6.64 -12.63 11.92
CA GLN A 61 6.82 -11.96 10.63
C GLN A 61 5.81 -10.83 10.50
N VAL A 62 6.22 -9.75 9.84
CA VAL A 62 5.36 -8.63 9.50
C VAL A 62 4.90 -8.80 8.05
N VAL A 63 3.58 -8.89 7.86
CA VAL A 63 2.94 -8.94 6.54
C VAL A 63 2.48 -7.54 6.17
N VAL A 64 3.02 -7.00 5.08
CA VAL A 64 2.66 -5.70 4.53
C VAL A 64 1.81 -5.92 3.30
N SER A 65 0.54 -5.55 3.37
CA SER A 65 -0.35 -5.52 2.22
C SER A 65 -0.32 -4.13 1.58
N PHE A 66 -0.24 -4.08 0.25
CA PHE A 66 -0.16 -2.82 -0.48
C PHE A 66 -0.80 -2.94 -1.85
N PHE A 67 -1.20 -1.79 -2.40
CA PHE A 67 -1.68 -1.72 -3.77
C PHE A 67 -0.61 -1.14 -4.69
N ALA A 68 -0.55 -1.61 -5.94
CA ALA A 68 0.28 -1.04 -6.99
C ALA A 68 -0.44 -1.04 -8.34
N LYS A 69 -0.27 0.04 -9.12
CA LYS A 69 -0.88 0.21 -10.44
C LYS A 69 0.15 0.59 -11.50
N GLY A 70 -0.04 0.07 -12.71
CA GLY A 70 0.75 0.46 -13.89
C GLY A 70 2.16 -0.13 -13.91
N ALA A 71 2.41 -1.17 -13.11
CA ALA A 71 3.63 -1.95 -13.12
C ALA A 71 3.24 -3.43 -13.14
N ASP A 72 3.65 -4.15 -14.18
CA ASP A 72 3.75 -5.60 -14.10
C ASP A 72 4.87 -5.90 -13.10
N LEU A 73 4.55 -6.60 -12.01
CA LEU A 73 5.51 -7.03 -11.01
C LEU A 73 5.80 -8.52 -11.25
N PRO A 74 6.95 -8.87 -11.87
CA PRO A 74 7.33 -10.27 -12.04
C PRO A 74 7.52 -10.97 -10.68
N ASP A 75 7.45 -12.30 -10.68
CA ASP A 75 7.64 -13.12 -9.47
C ASP A 75 8.99 -12.89 -8.75
N ALA A 76 9.99 -12.39 -9.46
CA ALA A 76 11.31 -12.07 -8.91
C ALA A 76 11.37 -10.70 -8.17
N THR A 77 10.28 -9.93 -8.20
CA THR A 77 10.20 -8.60 -7.58
C THR A 77 10.45 -8.69 -6.08
N ARG A 78 11.34 -7.83 -5.59
CA ARG A 78 11.64 -7.66 -4.16
C ARG A 78 11.06 -6.35 -3.64
N ALA A 79 10.65 -6.38 -2.38
CA ALA A 79 10.24 -5.19 -1.65
C ALA A 79 11.25 -4.87 -0.53
N SER A 80 11.60 -3.60 -0.38
CA SER A 80 12.42 -3.06 0.72
C SER A 80 11.69 -1.91 1.40
N ILE A 81 11.90 -1.75 2.70
CA ILE A 81 11.42 -0.59 3.46
C ILE A 81 12.59 0.39 3.55
N GLU A 82 12.41 1.58 2.97
CA GLU A 82 13.47 2.58 2.82
C GLU A 82 13.06 3.93 3.41
N ILE A 83 14.04 4.68 3.93
CA ILE A 83 13.82 6.03 4.45
C ILE A 83 13.79 7.01 3.27
N LYS A 84 12.66 7.69 3.08
CA LYS A 84 12.44 8.67 2.03
C LYS A 84 12.92 10.08 2.39
N THR A 85 12.85 10.45 3.67
CA THR A 85 13.14 11.83 4.11
C THR A 85 14.04 11.88 5.34
N LEU A 86 14.70 13.01 5.55
CA LEU A 86 15.55 13.25 6.72
C LEU A 86 14.78 13.21 8.06
N LEU A 87 13.45 13.34 8.01
CA LEU A 87 12.57 13.23 9.18
C LEU A 87 12.10 11.80 9.44
N GLY A 88 12.63 10.81 8.71
CA GLY A 88 12.32 9.39 8.93
C GLY A 88 10.96 8.96 8.37
N GLN A 89 10.43 9.66 7.36
CA GLN A 89 9.31 9.08 6.59
C GLN A 89 9.84 7.91 5.76
N HIS A 90 9.09 6.81 5.71
CA HIS A 90 9.46 5.63 4.97
C HIS A 90 8.64 5.51 3.67
N HIS A 91 9.02 4.54 2.85
CA HIS A 91 8.24 4.07 1.72
C HIS A 91 8.58 2.61 1.44
N LEU A 92 7.67 1.93 0.75
CA LEU A 92 7.90 0.57 0.26
C LEU A 92 8.49 0.66 -1.16
N ALA A 93 9.75 0.29 -1.32
CA ALA A 93 10.44 0.28 -2.60
C ALA A 93 10.35 -1.11 -3.25
N LEU A 94 9.97 -1.14 -4.52
CA LEU A 94 9.88 -2.33 -5.35
C LEU A 94 11.05 -2.36 -6.33
N THR A 95 11.69 -3.52 -6.46
CA THR A 95 12.79 -3.79 -7.40
C THR A 95 12.49 -5.07 -8.17
N PRO A 96 12.32 -5.04 -9.50
CA PRO A 96 12.07 -6.23 -10.32
C PRO A 96 13.21 -7.25 -10.32
#